data_AF-A0A935P6V6-F1
#
_entry.id   AF-A0A935P6V6-F1
#
_cell.length_a   1.000
_cell.length_b   1.000
_cell.length_c   1.000
_cell.angle_alpha   90.00
_cell.angle_beta   90.00
_cell.angle_gamma   90.00
#
_symmetry.space_group_name_H-M   'P 1'
#
loop_
_entity.id
_entity.type
_entity.pdbx_description
1 polymer ?
#
loop_
_entity_poly.entity_id
_entity_poly.type
_entity_poly.pdbx_seq_one_letter_code
_entity_poly.pdbx_strand_id
1 'polypeptide(L)'
;MVGTTPRLVASHGTLNDSSTLLPANQPVTVLVEPAAAIASIEITQSGKMGVTLPGPLGAPAAAPAAPAPPAIRVVGPGSCNAYIKTFGARATGDATISVTVTAAGAAGAAGAAGAAPATKHDFEAYVPKEYSGVLRVGVSAIYDGSLGDHYTTRQQPAGELHEIVNLGGSAGAIEMVVGYAPFLTPRTFTDAKPYYRFSPYLGLGVLSSTSDGVQWLRSVYLGAEFDLAQGCSVALTGVLRRSEYLADGLAVGDMVAKDTDVTKSGLSLGVGLVFNFTPEFLTFASSVIPK
;
A
#
# COMPACT_ATOMS: atom_id res chain seq x y z
N MET A 1 43.51 6.76 20.04
CA MET A 1 43.04 6.82 18.64
C MET A 1 41.72 7.56 18.64
N VAL A 2 41.69 8.78 18.12
CA VAL A 2 40.43 9.52 17.94
C VAL A 2 39.91 9.15 16.55
N GLY A 3 38.89 8.29 16.49
CA GLY A 3 38.27 7.90 15.22
C GLY A 3 37.47 9.08 14.66
N THR A 4 37.72 9.43 13.41
CA THR A 4 36.85 10.33 12.63
C THR A 4 35.58 9.57 12.30
N THR A 5 34.47 9.91 12.95
CA THR A 5 33.15 9.40 12.54
C THR A 5 32.57 10.36 11.50
N PRO A 6 32.41 9.96 10.23
CA PRO A 6 31.73 10.78 9.24
C PRO A 6 30.28 11.00 9.69
N ARG A 7 29.79 12.23 9.49
CA ARG A 7 28.40 12.61 9.79
C ARG A 7 27.65 12.82 8.50
N LEU A 8 26.73 11.91 8.15
CA LEU A 8 25.80 12.19 7.07
C LEU A 8 24.79 13.27 7.51
N VAL A 9 24.51 14.24 6.64
CA VAL A 9 23.52 15.29 6.89
C VAL A 9 22.53 15.26 5.74
N ALA A 10 21.39 14.59 5.94
CA ALA A 10 20.27 14.74 5.03
C ALA A 10 19.71 16.17 5.14
N SER A 11 19.11 16.70 4.07
CA SER A 11 18.56 18.07 4.06
C SER A 11 17.46 18.33 5.11
N HIS A 12 17.06 17.30 5.88
CA HIS A 12 16.12 17.37 6.99
C HIS A 12 16.58 16.64 8.28
N GLY A 13 17.87 16.33 8.46
CA GLY A 13 18.37 15.75 9.72
C GLY A 13 19.81 15.24 9.68
N THR A 14 20.44 15.11 10.85
CA THR A 14 21.72 14.39 11.02
C THR A 14 21.46 12.89 11.07
N LEU A 15 22.08 12.14 10.16
CA LEU A 15 22.06 10.68 10.13
C LEU A 15 23.15 10.19 11.09
N ASN A 16 22.78 9.99 12.35
CA ASN A 16 23.70 9.45 13.37
C ASN A 16 23.55 7.92 13.56
N ASP A 17 22.52 7.30 12.97
CA ASP A 17 22.19 5.87 13.10
C ASP A 17 22.22 5.14 11.74
N SER A 18 22.39 3.81 11.80
CA SER A 18 22.64 2.91 10.67
C SER A 18 21.53 2.85 9.61
N SER A 19 20.31 3.30 9.94
CA SER A 19 19.16 3.26 9.02
C SER A 19 18.31 4.52 9.14
N THR A 20 17.81 5.04 8.01
CA THR A 20 16.89 6.19 8.01
C THR A 20 15.86 6.14 6.88
N LEU A 21 14.63 6.53 7.23
CA LEU A 21 13.52 6.74 6.30
C LEU A 21 13.72 8.04 5.53
N LEU A 22 13.71 7.96 4.20
CA LEU A 22 13.82 9.11 3.32
C LEU A 22 12.51 9.37 2.58
N PRO A 23 12.04 10.62 2.51
CA PRO A 23 10.93 10.95 1.64
C PRO A 23 11.27 10.68 0.17
N ALA A 24 10.28 10.24 -0.61
CA ALA A 24 10.46 10.06 -2.05
C ALA A 24 10.87 11.38 -2.73
N ASN A 25 11.68 11.30 -3.79
CA ASN A 25 12.18 12.43 -4.58
C ASN A 25 12.99 13.50 -3.81
N GLN A 26 13.42 13.25 -2.57
CA GLN A 26 14.27 14.19 -1.86
C GLN A 26 15.77 13.93 -2.11
N PRO A 27 16.57 15.01 -2.22
CA PRO A 27 18.02 14.93 -2.29
C PRO A 27 18.62 14.50 -0.94
N VAL A 28 19.37 13.40 -0.91
CA VAL A 28 20.21 13.03 0.23
C VAL A 28 21.57 13.64 0.06
N THR A 29 21.96 14.56 0.92
CA THR A 29 23.31 15.08 0.97
C THR A 29 24.17 14.25 1.92
N VAL A 30 25.35 13.83 1.46
CA VAL A 30 26.37 13.25 2.33
C VAL A 30 27.39 14.33 2.62
N LEU A 31 27.55 14.69 3.89
CA LEU A 31 28.63 15.55 4.36
C LEU A 31 29.72 14.67 4.98
N VAL A 32 30.98 14.96 4.71
CA VAL A 32 32.10 14.31 5.42
C VAL A 32 33.04 15.40 5.94
N GLU A 33 33.10 15.54 7.26
CA GLU A 33 33.98 16.48 7.96
C GLU A 33 35.21 15.73 8.49
N PRO A 34 36.41 15.94 7.92
CA PRO A 34 37.63 15.29 8.40
C PRO A 34 38.10 15.93 9.71
N ALA A 35 38.44 15.13 10.72
CA ALA A 35 39.24 15.61 11.86
C ALA A 35 40.77 15.50 11.61
N ALA A 36 41.18 14.85 10.52
CA ALA A 36 42.57 14.65 10.12
C ALA A 36 42.71 14.71 8.59
N ALA A 37 43.95 14.81 8.09
CA ALA A 37 44.22 14.80 6.65
C ALA A 37 43.74 13.49 6.01
N ILE A 38 42.96 13.59 4.93
CA ILE A 38 42.41 12.45 4.17
C ILE A 38 43.16 12.33 2.84
N ALA A 39 43.48 11.10 2.43
CA ALA A 39 44.09 10.79 1.14
C ALA A 39 43.05 10.60 0.03
N SER A 40 41.95 9.92 0.34
CA SER A 40 40.82 9.75 -0.58
C SER A 40 39.52 9.47 0.16
N ILE A 41 38.41 9.90 -0.44
CA ILE A 41 37.06 9.48 -0.05
C ILE A 41 36.38 8.85 -1.26
N GLU A 42 35.75 7.73 -1.02
CA GLU A 42 34.90 7.05 -1.99
C GLU A 42 33.48 6.94 -1.44
N ILE A 43 32.51 7.41 -2.21
CA ILE A 43 31.09 7.30 -1.86
C ILE A 43 30.41 6.46 -2.93
N THR A 44 30.06 5.24 -2.57
CA THR A 44 29.33 4.30 -3.43
C THR A 44 27.89 4.19 -2.96
N GLN A 45 27.02 3.85 -3.90
CA GLN A 45 25.61 3.61 -3.64
C GLN A 45 25.23 2.30 -4.31
N SER A 46 24.56 1.42 -3.57
CA SER A 46 23.93 0.21 -4.11
C SER A 46 22.42 0.26 -3.84
N GLY A 47 21.63 -0.48 -4.62
CA GLY A 47 20.16 -0.51 -4.50
C GLY A 47 19.43 0.49 -5.40
N LYS A 48 18.14 0.76 -5.11
CA LYS A 48 17.18 1.37 -6.05
C LYS A 48 17.12 2.91 -6.07
N MET A 49 18.05 3.64 -5.44
CA MET A 49 18.09 5.10 -5.55
C MET A 49 18.67 5.56 -6.91
N GLY A 50 18.09 6.58 -7.53
CA GLY A 50 18.39 6.98 -8.90
C GLY A 50 19.25 8.25 -9.00
N VAL A 51 20.28 8.16 -9.84
CA VAL A 51 21.16 9.21 -10.41
C VAL A 51 21.68 10.29 -9.46
N THR A 52 23.01 10.31 -9.40
CA THR A 52 23.89 11.34 -8.86
C THR A 52 23.61 12.70 -9.48
N LEU A 53 23.32 13.72 -8.67
CA LEU A 53 23.45 15.10 -9.15
C LEU A 53 24.96 15.40 -9.28
N PRO A 54 25.45 15.86 -10.45
CA PRO A 54 26.85 16.19 -10.59
C PRO A 54 27.19 17.38 -9.69
N GLY A 55 28.16 17.19 -8.78
CA GLY A 55 28.98 18.31 -8.32
C GLY A 55 30.13 18.54 -9.32
N PRO A 56 30.93 19.60 -9.13
CA PRO A 56 30.57 21.01 -9.25
C PRO A 56 30.20 21.39 -10.72
N LEU A 57 29.52 22.53 -10.90
CA LEU A 57 29.05 23.08 -12.19
C LEU A 57 30.08 22.96 -13.33
N GLY A 58 29.76 22.25 -14.43
CA GLY A 58 30.49 22.45 -15.70
C GLY A 58 30.64 21.31 -16.73
N ALA A 59 29.75 20.33 -16.89
CA ALA A 59 29.81 19.44 -18.08
C ALA A 59 28.42 18.92 -18.53
N PRO A 60 28.13 18.85 -19.85
CA PRO A 60 26.83 18.42 -20.37
C PRO A 60 26.63 16.90 -20.29
N ALA A 61 25.41 16.49 -19.94
CA ALA A 61 25.01 15.11 -19.72
C ALA A 61 24.76 14.34 -21.03
N ALA A 62 25.30 13.12 -21.14
CA ALA A 62 24.89 12.12 -22.14
C ALA A 62 23.96 11.06 -21.49
N ALA A 63 22.99 10.56 -22.25
CA ALA A 63 21.97 9.61 -21.80
C ALA A 63 22.53 8.20 -21.46
N PRO A 64 21.93 7.44 -20.52
CA PRO A 64 22.61 6.32 -19.88
C PRO A 64 22.32 4.96 -20.54
N ALA A 65 23.39 4.20 -20.83
CA ALA A 65 23.36 2.74 -20.74
C ALA A 65 23.40 2.36 -19.24
N ALA A 66 22.73 1.28 -18.85
CA ALA A 66 22.69 0.80 -17.45
C ALA A 66 24.12 0.60 -16.91
N PRO A 67 24.64 1.48 -16.03
CA PRO A 67 26.00 1.39 -15.57
C PRO A 67 26.07 0.61 -14.26
N ALA A 68 27.19 -0.06 -14.02
CA ALA A 68 27.63 -0.40 -12.67
C ALA A 68 27.49 0.85 -11.78
N PRO A 69 27.16 0.70 -10.48
CA PRO A 69 26.94 1.85 -9.60
C PRO A 69 28.13 2.81 -9.70
N PRO A 70 27.92 4.10 -10.01
CA PRO A 70 29.02 5.04 -10.22
C PRO A 70 29.76 5.28 -8.90
N ALA A 71 30.89 4.59 -8.74
CA ALA A 71 31.88 4.87 -7.72
C ALA A 71 32.58 6.19 -8.10
N ILE A 72 32.36 7.24 -7.33
CA ILE A 72 33.11 8.48 -7.48
C ILE A 72 34.26 8.40 -6.50
N ARG A 73 35.47 8.25 -7.03
CA ARG A 73 36.72 8.28 -6.28
C ARG A 73 37.29 9.69 -6.37
N VAL A 74 37.25 10.45 -5.27
CA VAL A 74 37.92 11.75 -5.21
C VAL A 74 39.30 11.53 -4.62
N VAL A 75 40.34 11.73 -5.44
CA VAL A 75 41.74 11.62 -5.04
C VAL A 75 42.35 13.01 -5.10
N GLY A 76 42.76 13.55 -3.96
CA GLY A 76 43.39 14.86 -3.91
C GLY A 76 43.97 15.17 -2.53
N PRO A 77 45.25 15.57 -2.42
CA PRO A 77 45.81 16.10 -1.20
C PRO A 77 45.38 17.57 -1.09
N GLY A 78 44.43 17.87 -0.22
CA GLY A 78 44.00 19.25 -0.01
C GLY A 78 42.98 19.36 1.11
N SER A 79 43.09 20.43 1.88
CA SER A 79 42.23 20.80 3.01
C SER A 79 40.79 21.14 2.56
N CYS A 80 40.08 20.15 2.02
CA CYS A 80 38.67 20.24 1.73
C CYS A 80 37.90 19.83 2.99
N ASN A 81 37.24 20.80 3.63
CA ASN A 81 36.56 20.61 4.92
C ASN A 81 35.19 19.92 4.80
N ALA A 82 34.69 19.68 3.59
CA ALA A 82 33.38 19.10 3.35
C ALA A 82 33.29 18.50 1.94
N TYR A 83 32.91 17.23 1.84
CA TYR A 83 32.50 16.60 0.58
C TYR A 83 30.99 16.49 0.57
N ILE A 84 30.36 16.86 -0.55
CA ILE A 84 28.90 16.86 -0.74
C ILE A 84 28.58 15.98 -1.95
N LYS A 85 27.83 14.90 -1.74
CA LYS A 85 27.20 14.12 -2.82
C LYS A 85 25.71 14.08 -2.59
N THR A 86 24.93 14.35 -3.65
CA THR A 86 23.48 14.39 -3.58
C THR A 86 22.86 13.24 -4.36
N PHE A 87 22.01 12.45 -3.71
CA PHE A 87 21.27 11.33 -4.29
C PHE A 87 19.78 11.64 -4.38
N GLY A 88 19.12 11.35 -5.50
CA GLY A 88 17.67 11.45 -5.63
C GLY A 88 16.98 10.10 -5.45
N ALA A 89 16.03 10.00 -4.54
CA ALA A 89 15.14 8.83 -4.45
C ALA A 89 14.18 8.80 -5.66
N ARG A 90 14.57 8.14 -6.76
CA ARG A 90 13.71 7.96 -7.95
C ARG A 90 12.84 6.71 -7.94
N ALA A 91 13.03 5.80 -6.98
CA ALA A 91 12.20 4.61 -6.87
C ALA A 91 12.10 4.18 -5.41
N THR A 92 10.98 3.54 -5.08
CA THR A 92 10.70 2.97 -3.75
C THR A 92 11.58 1.75 -3.49
N GLY A 93 12.02 1.57 -2.24
CA GLY A 93 12.81 0.43 -1.78
C GLY A 93 14.10 0.84 -1.09
N ASP A 94 14.98 -0.14 -0.97
CA ASP A 94 16.19 -0.02 -0.15
C ASP A 94 17.37 0.47 -1.00
N ALA A 95 18.18 1.32 -0.40
CA ALA A 95 19.50 1.67 -0.89
C ALA A 95 20.51 1.71 0.24
N THR A 96 21.74 1.32 -0.06
CA THR A 96 22.86 1.45 0.86
C THR A 96 23.81 2.48 0.32
N ILE A 97 24.17 3.46 1.15
CA ILE A 97 25.21 4.44 0.89
C ILE A 97 26.44 4.00 1.68
N SER A 98 27.53 3.68 0.97
CA SER A 98 28.80 3.32 1.60
C SER A 98 29.79 4.46 1.43
N VAL A 99 30.35 4.92 2.54
CA VAL A 99 31.41 5.94 2.60
C VAL A 99 32.70 5.29 3.06
N THR A 100 33.69 5.22 2.17
CA THR A 100 35.03 4.71 2.48
C THR A 100 35.99 5.89 2.58
N VAL A 101 36.60 6.08 3.75
CA VAL A 101 37.57 7.15 4.01
C VAL A 101 38.96 6.54 4.18
N THR A 102 39.94 7.03 3.44
CA THR A 102 41.35 6.62 3.54
C THR A 102 42.19 7.76 4.10
N ALA A 103 42.82 7.59 5.26
CA ALA A 103 43.62 8.63 5.90
C ALA A 103 44.92 8.94 5.13
N ALA A 104 45.33 10.22 5.10
CA ALA A 104 46.63 10.63 4.60
C ALA A 104 47.70 10.35 5.66
N GLY A 105 48.49 9.28 5.50
CA GLY A 105 49.58 9.01 6.45
C GLY A 105 50.20 7.62 6.54
N ALA A 106 49.85 6.63 5.71
CA ALA A 106 50.50 5.30 5.79
C ALA A 106 51.40 4.93 4.59
N ALA A 107 51.61 5.86 3.65
CA ALA A 107 52.51 5.62 2.50
C ALA A 107 53.99 6.01 2.80
N GLY A 108 54.32 6.32 4.05
CA GLY A 108 55.57 6.96 4.44
C GLY A 108 56.37 6.20 5.50
N ALA A 109 56.61 4.90 5.31
CA ALA A 109 57.76 4.22 5.90
C ALA A 109 58.13 3.06 4.96
N ALA A 110 59.29 3.18 4.33
CA ALA A 110 59.77 2.27 3.29
C ALA A 110 59.73 0.80 3.73
N GLY A 111 59.03 -0.05 2.97
CA GLY A 111 59.22 -1.51 2.99
C GLY A 111 57.98 -2.38 3.10
N ALA A 112 56.80 -1.85 3.45
CA ALA A 112 55.57 -2.64 3.46
C ALA A 112 54.52 -1.99 2.55
N ALA A 113 54.06 -2.73 1.55
CA ALA A 113 52.89 -2.42 0.73
C ALA A 113 51.59 -2.57 1.55
N GLY A 114 51.53 -1.95 2.73
CA GLY A 114 50.33 -1.88 3.54
C GLY A 114 49.48 -0.72 3.04
N ALA A 115 48.36 -1.02 2.40
CA ALA A 115 47.37 -0.02 2.07
C ALA A 115 47.01 0.78 3.33
N ALA A 116 46.93 2.12 3.22
CA ALA A 116 46.51 2.95 4.32
C ALA A 116 45.16 2.46 4.88
N PRO A 117 44.96 2.48 6.21
CA PRO A 117 43.72 2.00 6.80
C PRO A 117 42.56 2.80 6.22
N ALA A 118 41.62 2.07 5.60
CA ALA A 118 40.37 2.61 5.10
C ALA A 118 39.26 2.28 6.09
N THR A 119 38.48 3.27 6.49
CA THR A 119 37.30 3.08 7.32
C THR A 119 36.07 3.15 6.45
N LYS A 120 35.23 2.12 6.51
CA LYS A 120 33.96 2.03 5.77
C LYS A 120 32.80 2.31 6.71
N HIS A 121 31.88 3.15 6.27
CA HIS A 121 30.63 3.45 6.94
C HIS A 121 29.47 3.19 6.00
N ASP A 122 28.57 2.30 6.39
CA ASP A 122 27.39 1.93 5.60
C ASP A 122 26.15 2.56 6.23
N PHE A 123 25.32 3.16 5.39
CA PHE A 123 24.07 3.81 5.77
C PHE A 123 22.94 3.22 4.95
N GLU A 124 21.92 2.70 5.61
CA GLU A 124 20.71 2.20 4.96
C GLU A 124 19.69 3.32 4.80
N ALA A 125 19.27 3.52 3.56
CA ALA A 125 18.27 4.46 3.14
C ALA A 125 17.03 3.70 2.66
N TYR A 126 15.87 3.96 3.27
CA TYR A 126 14.60 3.36 2.88
C TYR A 126 13.66 4.40 2.30
N VAL A 127 13.21 4.20 1.07
CA VAL A 127 12.18 5.02 0.43
C VAL A 127 10.86 4.25 0.45
N PRO A 128 9.86 4.66 1.27
CA PRO A 128 8.65 3.89 1.43
C PRO A 128 7.82 3.86 0.15
N LYS A 129 7.10 2.75 -0.06
CA LYS A 129 6.12 2.64 -1.14
C LYS A 129 4.87 3.45 -0.78
N GLU A 130 4.50 4.34 -1.69
CA GLU A 130 3.21 5.04 -1.65
C GLU A 130 2.20 4.34 -2.55
N TYR A 131 0.96 4.28 -2.07
CA TYR A 131 -0.14 3.63 -2.74
C TYR A 131 -1.24 4.67 -2.97
N SER A 132 -1.94 4.58 -4.10
CA SER A 132 -3.13 5.40 -4.39
C SER A 132 -4.44 4.73 -4.01
N GLY A 133 -4.38 3.45 -3.65
CA GLY A 133 -5.54 2.65 -3.31
C GLY A 133 -5.20 1.19 -3.22
N VAL A 134 -6.22 0.39 -2.89
CA VAL A 134 -6.03 -1.01 -2.56
C VAL A 134 -7.23 -1.85 -2.95
N LEU A 135 -7.00 -3.03 -3.53
CA LEU A 135 -8.03 -4.03 -3.71
C LEU A 135 -8.20 -4.85 -2.43
N ARG A 136 -9.45 -5.09 -2.08
CA ARG A 136 -9.87 -5.83 -0.90
C ARG A 136 -10.56 -7.11 -1.31
N VAL A 137 -10.32 -8.17 -0.56
CA VAL A 137 -11.20 -9.34 -0.53
C VAL A 137 -11.73 -9.42 0.89
N GLY A 138 -13.04 -9.46 1.03
CA GLY A 138 -13.68 -9.37 2.34
C GLY A 138 -14.88 -10.27 2.48
N VAL A 139 -15.34 -10.37 3.72
CA VAL A 139 -16.60 -10.99 4.08
C VAL A 139 -17.49 -9.90 4.65
N SER A 140 -18.69 -9.78 4.11
CA SER A 140 -19.69 -8.84 4.59
C SER A 140 -20.76 -9.53 5.39
N ALA A 141 -21.24 -8.83 6.43
CA ALA A 141 -22.52 -9.08 7.05
C ALA A 141 -23.46 -7.95 6.63
N ILE A 142 -24.57 -8.31 5.97
CA ILE A 142 -25.57 -7.35 5.50
C ILE A 142 -26.74 -7.39 6.47
N TYR A 143 -27.26 -6.21 6.79
CA TYR A 143 -28.54 -6.00 7.42
C TYR A 143 -29.41 -5.18 6.47
N ASP A 144 -30.41 -5.81 5.86
CA ASP A 144 -31.44 -5.14 5.09
C ASP A 144 -32.81 -5.59 5.61
N GLY A 145 -33.80 -4.69 5.58
CA GLY A 145 -35.14 -4.96 6.13
C GLY A 145 -35.97 -5.96 5.31
N SER A 146 -35.40 -6.50 4.24
CA SER A 146 -35.96 -7.49 3.33
C SER A 146 -35.10 -8.77 3.24
N LEU A 147 -34.05 -8.90 4.06
CA LEU A 147 -33.13 -10.03 4.01
C LEU A 147 -33.89 -11.26 4.47
N GLY A 148 -34.23 -12.11 3.51
CA GLY A 148 -34.71 -13.45 3.81
C GLY A 148 -36.19 -13.67 3.58
N ASP A 149 -36.93 -12.73 3.00
CA ASP A 149 -38.28 -13.04 2.59
C ASP A 149 -38.26 -13.96 1.36
N HIS A 150 -38.34 -15.27 1.61
CA HIS A 150 -38.56 -16.28 0.58
C HIS A 150 -40.02 -16.72 0.64
N TYR A 151 -40.75 -16.45 -0.44
CA TYR A 151 -42.15 -16.80 -0.55
C TYR A 151 -42.31 -18.07 -1.37
N THR A 152 -43.14 -18.99 -0.89
CA THR A 152 -43.56 -20.17 -1.63
C THR A 152 -45.05 -20.39 -1.44
N THR A 153 -45.61 -21.38 -2.13
CA THR A 153 -47.02 -21.75 -1.99
C THR A 153 -47.14 -23.12 -1.34
N ARG A 154 -48.05 -23.25 -0.36
CA ARG A 154 -48.33 -24.51 0.34
C ARG A 154 -49.77 -24.91 0.09
N GLN A 155 -49.98 -26.13 -0.41
CA GLN A 155 -51.33 -26.65 -0.63
C GLN A 155 -52.08 -26.80 0.71
N GLN A 156 -53.31 -26.27 0.77
CA GLN A 156 -54.18 -26.44 1.92
C GLN A 156 -54.89 -27.81 1.89
N PRO A 157 -55.18 -28.41 3.07
CA PRO A 157 -55.93 -29.67 3.11
C PRO A 157 -57.31 -29.51 2.45
N ALA A 158 -57.62 -30.40 1.51
CA ALA A 158 -58.90 -30.47 0.78
C ALA A 158 -59.22 -29.32 -0.20
N GLY A 159 -58.23 -28.52 -0.61
CA GLY A 159 -58.40 -27.46 -1.63
C GLY A 159 -57.51 -27.60 -2.87
N GLU A 160 -57.95 -27.00 -3.98
CA GLU A 160 -57.15 -26.81 -5.20
C GLU A 160 -56.24 -25.56 -5.14
N LEU A 161 -56.50 -24.67 -4.18
CA LEU A 161 -55.74 -23.45 -3.97
C LEU A 161 -54.56 -23.68 -3.03
N HIS A 162 -53.52 -22.88 -3.24
CA HIS A 162 -52.31 -22.88 -2.43
C HIS A 162 -52.19 -21.57 -1.66
N GLU A 163 -51.85 -21.65 -0.38
CA GLU A 163 -51.60 -20.50 0.48
C GLU A 163 -50.18 -19.97 0.25
N ILE A 164 -50.03 -18.66 0.10
CA ILE A 164 -48.72 -18.01 0.09
C ILE A 164 -48.14 -18.04 1.51
N VAL A 165 -46.97 -18.66 1.68
CA VAL A 165 -46.25 -18.72 2.96
C VAL A 165 -44.89 -18.05 2.84
N ASN A 166 -44.51 -17.29 3.87
CA ASN A 166 -43.14 -16.81 4.03
C ASN A 166 -42.34 -17.90 4.75
N LEU A 167 -41.31 -18.43 4.09
CA LEU A 167 -40.38 -19.40 4.67
C LEU A 167 -39.43 -18.76 5.69
N GLY A 168 -39.44 -17.42 5.76
CA GLY A 168 -38.48 -16.63 6.50
C GLY A 168 -37.08 -16.74 5.90
N GLY A 169 -36.15 -15.98 6.45
CA GLY A 169 -34.76 -16.10 6.06
C GLY A 169 -33.82 -15.60 7.12
N SER A 170 -32.53 -15.68 6.82
CA SER A 170 -31.50 -15.46 7.82
C SER A 170 -31.45 -14.00 8.23
N ALA A 171 -31.40 -13.75 9.54
CA ALA A 171 -31.27 -12.41 10.14
C ALA A 171 -30.01 -11.63 9.71
N GLY A 172 -29.13 -12.25 8.93
CA GLY A 172 -28.05 -11.61 8.20
C GLY A 172 -27.63 -12.48 7.02
N ALA A 173 -27.31 -11.84 5.89
CA ALA A 173 -26.67 -12.50 4.76
C ALA A 173 -25.17 -12.31 4.88
N ILE A 174 -24.43 -13.41 4.82
CA ILE A 174 -22.97 -13.40 4.69
C ILE A 174 -22.63 -13.49 3.21
N GLU A 175 -21.81 -12.55 2.73
CA GLU A 175 -21.42 -12.47 1.32
C GLU A 175 -19.93 -12.19 1.20
N MET A 176 -19.27 -12.87 0.26
CA MET A 176 -17.89 -12.54 -0.11
C MET A 176 -17.89 -11.31 -1.01
N VAL A 177 -17.07 -10.32 -0.69
CA VAL A 177 -17.01 -9.04 -1.39
C VAL A 177 -15.61 -8.82 -1.94
N VAL A 178 -15.53 -8.34 -3.19
CA VAL A 178 -14.32 -7.75 -3.73
C VAL A 178 -14.49 -6.24 -3.73
N GLY A 179 -13.60 -5.55 -3.04
CA GLY A 179 -13.65 -4.12 -2.84
C GLY A 179 -12.48 -3.37 -3.43
N TYR A 180 -12.66 -2.07 -3.65
CA TYR A 180 -11.61 -1.12 -3.94
C TYR A 180 -11.76 0.08 -3.02
N ALA A 181 -10.68 0.45 -2.34
CA ALA A 181 -10.60 1.63 -1.51
C ALA A 181 -9.57 2.60 -2.09
N PRO A 182 -10.00 3.65 -2.84
CA PRO A 182 -9.09 4.69 -3.28
C PRO A 182 -8.67 5.57 -2.11
N PHE A 183 -7.38 5.89 -2.04
CA PHE A 183 -6.86 6.80 -1.02
C PHE A 183 -7.00 8.23 -1.52
N LEU A 184 -7.50 9.12 -0.65
CA LEU A 184 -7.69 10.53 -1.00
C LEU A 184 -6.36 11.25 -1.25
N THR A 185 -5.28 10.75 -0.64
CA THR A 185 -3.90 11.16 -0.87
C THR A 185 -3.04 9.90 -0.93
N PRO A 186 -1.97 9.86 -1.75
CA PRO A 186 -0.98 8.80 -1.68
C PRO A 186 -0.51 8.63 -0.23
N ARG A 187 -0.46 7.37 0.24
CA ARG A 187 -0.04 7.07 1.61
C ARG A 187 0.81 5.82 1.68
N THR A 188 1.58 5.73 2.74
CA THR A 188 2.30 4.52 3.15
C THR A 188 1.45 3.75 4.16
N PHE A 189 1.55 2.42 4.21
CA PHE A 189 0.83 1.63 5.23
C PHE A 189 1.37 1.84 6.66
N THR A 190 2.49 2.55 6.79
CA THR A 190 3.14 2.90 8.06
C THR A 190 2.74 4.27 8.58
N ASP A 191 1.92 5.04 7.86
CA ASP A 191 1.53 6.39 8.28
C ASP A 191 0.69 6.34 9.57
N ALA A 192 1.22 6.96 10.63
CA ALA A 192 0.61 6.92 11.96
C ALA A 192 -0.59 7.85 12.13
N LYS A 193 -0.89 8.72 11.15
CA LYS A 193 -1.95 9.73 11.34
C LYS A 193 -3.34 9.10 11.15
N PRO A 194 -4.25 9.23 12.11
CA PRO A 194 -5.52 8.49 12.13
C PRO A 194 -6.45 8.85 10.96
N TYR A 195 -6.40 10.09 10.45
CA TYR A 195 -7.23 10.51 9.31
C TYR A 195 -6.80 9.88 7.99
N TYR A 196 -5.55 9.44 7.85
CA TYR A 196 -5.11 8.68 6.67
C TYR A 196 -5.61 7.24 6.68
N ARG A 197 -6.25 6.77 7.75
CA ARG A 197 -6.83 5.42 7.81
C ARG A 197 -8.22 5.34 7.19
N PHE A 198 -8.83 6.46 6.84
CA PHE A 198 -10.15 6.49 6.21
C PHE A 198 -10.03 6.54 4.70
N SER A 199 -10.92 5.84 4.01
CA SER A 199 -11.02 5.86 2.55
C SER A 199 -12.45 5.64 2.09
N PRO A 200 -12.89 6.26 0.98
CA PRO A 200 -14.09 5.79 0.30
C PRO A 200 -13.93 4.31 -0.05
N TYR A 201 -15.04 3.57 -0.05
CA TYR A 201 -15.08 2.15 -0.33
C TYR A 201 -16.15 1.85 -1.38
N LEU A 202 -15.75 1.10 -2.40
CA LEU A 202 -16.65 0.54 -3.40
C LEU A 202 -16.46 -0.97 -3.41
N GLY A 203 -17.54 -1.74 -3.39
CA GLY A 203 -17.46 -3.21 -3.39
C GLY A 203 -18.52 -3.86 -4.23
N LEU A 204 -18.24 -5.09 -4.65
CA LEU A 204 -19.14 -5.97 -5.37
C LEU A 204 -19.24 -7.29 -4.63
N GLY A 205 -20.46 -7.72 -4.33
CA GLY A 205 -20.74 -9.03 -3.76
C GLY A 205 -20.56 -10.11 -4.82
N VAL A 206 -19.61 -11.02 -4.62
CA VAL A 206 -19.24 -12.02 -5.61
C VAL A 206 -19.96 -13.34 -5.38
N LEU A 207 -20.16 -13.72 -4.11
CA LEU A 207 -20.74 -14.99 -3.72
C LEU A 207 -21.70 -14.78 -2.54
N SER A 208 -23.01 -14.90 -2.81
CA SER A 208 -24.04 -14.97 -1.78
C SER A 208 -24.59 -16.40 -1.72
N SER A 209 -24.64 -16.96 -0.52
CA SER A 209 -25.41 -18.18 -0.25
C SER A 209 -26.90 -17.84 -0.24
N THR A 210 -27.72 -18.65 -0.90
CA THR A 210 -29.19 -18.54 -0.97
C THR A 210 -29.79 -19.94 -0.83
N SER A 211 -31.10 -20.04 -0.58
CA SER A 211 -31.80 -21.34 -0.58
C SER A 211 -31.64 -22.10 -1.90
N ASP A 212 -31.48 -21.37 -3.00
CA ASP A 212 -31.42 -21.92 -4.37
C ASP A 212 -29.98 -22.14 -4.85
N GLY A 213 -28.99 -21.96 -3.97
CA GLY A 213 -27.57 -22.15 -4.24
C GLY A 213 -26.76 -20.87 -4.18
N VAL A 214 -25.72 -20.79 -5.02
CA VAL A 214 -24.74 -19.69 -5.04
C VAL A 214 -25.10 -18.70 -6.15
N GLN A 215 -25.35 -17.45 -5.77
CA GLN A 215 -25.61 -16.38 -6.71
C GLN A 215 -24.42 -15.42 -6.80
N TRP A 216 -24.12 -14.99 -8.03
CA TRP A 216 -23.01 -14.09 -8.36
C TRP A 216 -23.50 -12.66 -8.56
N LEU A 217 -22.71 -11.67 -8.12
CA LEU A 217 -22.93 -10.24 -8.42
C LEU A 217 -24.31 -9.71 -7.96
N ARG A 218 -24.74 -10.10 -6.76
CA ARG A 218 -26.07 -9.76 -6.23
C ARG A 218 -26.13 -8.38 -5.60
N SER A 219 -25.00 -7.84 -5.17
CA SER A 219 -24.94 -6.61 -4.39
C SER A 219 -23.80 -5.68 -4.78
N VAL A 220 -24.06 -4.38 -4.60
CA VAL A 220 -23.10 -3.28 -4.76
C VAL A 220 -22.98 -2.57 -3.42
N TYR A 221 -21.75 -2.30 -3.01
CA TYR A 221 -21.41 -1.67 -1.74
C TYR A 221 -20.81 -0.30 -2.01
N LEU A 222 -21.28 0.70 -1.26
CA LEU A 222 -20.70 2.04 -1.26
C LEU A 222 -20.59 2.53 0.18
N GLY A 223 -19.43 3.01 0.59
CA GLY A 223 -19.25 3.45 1.97
C GLY A 223 -17.90 4.02 2.31
N ALA A 224 -17.53 3.87 3.57
CA ALA A 224 -16.25 4.29 4.10
C ALA A 224 -15.54 3.11 4.75
N GLU A 225 -14.27 2.97 4.44
CA GLU A 225 -13.35 2.01 5.01
C GLU A 225 -12.46 2.68 6.07
N PHE A 226 -12.13 1.92 7.11
CA PHE A 226 -11.14 2.24 8.13
C PHE A 226 -10.07 1.14 8.22
N ASP A 227 -8.81 1.51 8.03
CA ASP A 227 -7.65 0.63 8.20
C ASP A 227 -7.39 0.35 9.69
N LEU A 228 -7.51 -0.93 10.08
CA LEU A 228 -7.20 -1.39 11.43
C LEU A 228 -5.70 -1.64 11.59
N ALA A 229 -5.13 -2.35 10.62
CA ALA A 229 -3.72 -2.73 10.53
C ALA A 229 -3.31 -2.85 9.06
N GLN A 230 -2.02 -3.03 8.79
CA GLN A 230 -1.54 -3.25 7.43
C GLN A 230 -2.23 -4.48 6.81
N GLY A 231 -2.92 -4.27 5.69
CA GLY A 231 -3.66 -5.32 4.99
C GLY A 231 -5.01 -5.69 5.61
N CYS A 232 -5.44 -5.07 6.71
CA CYS A 232 -6.71 -5.37 7.38
C CYS A 232 -7.54 -4.11 7.60
N SER A 233 -8.80 -4.14 7.16
CA SER A 233 -9.71 -3.01 7.29
C SER A 233 -11.14 -3.43 7.56
N VAL A 234 -11.94 -2.49 8.03
CA VAL A 234 -13.38 -2.63 8.19
C VAL A 234 -14.09 -1.52 7.41
N ALA A 235 -15.15 -1.85 6.67
CA ALA A 235 -15.93 -0.87 5.94
C ALA A 235 -17.39 -0.88 6.40
N LEU A 236 -17.92 0.32 6.67
CA LEU A 236 -19.35 0.55 6.85
C LEU A 236 -19.91 1.03 5.52
N THR A 237 -20.94 0.35 5.03
CA THR A 237 -21.43 0.50 3.66
C THR A 237 -22.94 0.59 3.60
N GLY A 238 -23.46 1.41 2.68
CA GLY A 238 -24.77 1.21 2.11
C GLY A 238 -24.68 0.10 1.06
N VAL A 239 -25.67 -0.79 1.05
CA VAL A 239 -25.73 -1.95 0.16
C VAL A 239 -26.96 -1.82 -0.72
N LEU A 240 -26.75 -1.86 -2.03
CA LEU A 240 -27.83 -2.03 -3.00
C LEU A 240 -27.79 -3.49 -3.46
N ARG A 241 -28.83 -4.25 -3.16
CA ARG A 241 -28.89 -5.70 -3.40
C ARG A 241 -30.10 -6.05 -4.25
N ARG A 242 -29.97 -7.02 -5.15
CA ARG A 242 -31.14 -7.63 -5.79
C ARG A 242 -31.85 -8.55 -4.79
N SER A 243 -33.13 -8.31 -4.54
CA SER A 243 -33.92 -9.07 -3.58
C SER A 243 -35.21 -9.59 -4.20
N GLU A 244 -35.71 -10.67 -3.63
CA GLU A 244 -37.01 -11.24 -4.00
C GLU A 244 -38.07 -10.62 -3.11
N TYR A 245 -39.20 -10.29 -3.72
CA TYR A 245 -40.37 -9.72 -3.08
C TYR A 245 -41.59 -10.51 -3.50
N LEU A 246 -42.67 -10.37 -2.75
CA LEU A 246 -43.96 -10.85 -3.20
C LEU A 246 -44.43 -10.05 -4.43
N ALA A 247 -45.06 -10.73 -5.40
CA ALA A 247 -45.64 -10.07 -6.57
C ALA A 247 -46.72 -9.05 -6.17
N ASP A 248 -46.92 -8.02 -7.00
CA ASP A 248 -47.81 -6.91 -6.67
C ASP A 248 -49.25 -7.36 -6.44
N GLY A 249 -49.85 -6.87 -5.35
CA GLY A 249 -51.24 -7.18 -4.99
C GLY A 249 -51.44 -8.52 -4.29
N LEU A 250 -50.38 -9.29 -4.06
CA LEU A 250 -50.42 -10.47 -3.21
C LEU A 250 -50.03 -10.11 -1.76
N ALA A 251 -50.43 -10.95 -0.82
CA ALA A 251 -50.00 -10.94 0.57
C ALA A 251 -49.71 -12.36 1.08
N VAL A 252 -48.87 -12.47 2.11
CA VAL A 252 -48.69 -13.74 2.83
C VAL A 252 -50.04 -14.15 3.44
N GLY A 253 -50.45 -15.40 3.21
CA GLY A 253 -51.75 -15.94 3.58
C GLY A 253 -52.80 -15.92 2.45
N ASP A 254 -52.55 -15.21 1.34
CA ASP A 254 -53.46 -15.25 0.18
C ASP A 254 -53.51 -16.63 -0.46
N MET A 255 -54.66 -16.95 -1.04
CA MET A 255 -54.88 -18.20 -1.77
C MET A 255 -54.72 -17.96 -3.27
N VAL A 256 -53.81 -18.71 -3.90
CA VAL A 256 -53.49 -18.61 -5.33
C VAL A 256 -53.58 -19.96 -6.02
N ALA A 257 -53.68 -19.96 -7.36
CA ALA A 257 -53.58 -21.20 -8.13
C ALA A 257 -52.15 -21.76 -8.04
N LYS A 258 -52.02 -23.09 -8.12
CA LYS A 258 -50.74 -23.82 -7.95
C LYS A 258 -49.56 -23.24 -8.74
N ASP A 259 -49.81 -22.80 -9.97
CA ASP A 259 -48.77 -22.34 -10.91
C ASP A 259 -48.66 -20.80 -10.96
N THR A 260 -49.19 -20.10 -9.95
CA THR A 260 -49.07 -18.64 -9.86
C THR A 260 -47.64 -18.27 -9.47
N ASP A 261 -47.02 -17.37 -10.23
CA ASP A 261 -45.74 -16.77 -9.85
C ASP A 261 -45.97 -15.78 -8.71
N VAL A 262 -45.52 -16.13 -7.51
CA VAL A 262 -45.75 -15.35 -6.29
C VAL A 262 -44.58 -14.44 -5.95
N THR A 263 -43.45 -14.57 -6.64
CA THR A 263 -42.26 -13.76 -6.39
C THR A 263 -41.94 -12.83 -7.55
N LYS A 264 -41.31 -11.71 -7.23
CA LYS A 264 -40.71 -10.80 -8.22
C LYS A 264 -39.33 -10.36 -7.74
N SER A 265 -38.45 -10.04 -8.68
CA SER A 265 -37.14 -9.46 -8.38
C SER A 265 -37.21 -7.94 -8.30
N GLY A 266 -36.54 -7.35 -7.30
CA GLY A 266 -36.40 -5.92 -7.12
C GLY A 266 -35.04 -5.54 -6.52
N LEU A 267 -34.89 -4.28 -6.14
CA LEU A 267 -33.71 -3.77 -5.45
C LEU A 267 -34.04 -3.41 -4.01
N SER A 268 -33.28 -3.95 -3.05
CA SER A 268 -33.30 -3.55 -1.64
C SER A 268 -32.12 -2.64 -1.32
N LEU A 269 -32.37 -1.69 -0.41
CA LEU A 269 -31.33 -0.91 0.24
C LEU A 269 -31.10 -1.47 1.65
N GLY A 270 -29.84 -1.65 2.00
CA GLY A 270 -29.41 -2.14 3.30
C GLY A 270 -28.16 -1.45 3.80
N VAL A 271 -27.71 -1.89 4.98
CA VAL A 271 -26.44 -1.48 5.58
C VAL A 271 -25.57 -2.73 5.72
N GLY A 272 -24.31 -2.63 5.33
CA GLY A 272 -23.36 -3.72 5.38
C GLY A 272 -22.13 -3.33 6.18
N LEU A 273 -21.62 -4.29 6.97
CA LEU A 273 -20.29 -4.23 7.55
C LEU A 273 -19.39 -5.22 6.80
N VAL A 274 -18.29 -4.75 6.23
CA VAL A 274 -17.35 -5.59 5.47
C VAL A 274 -16.03 -5.67 6.22
N PHE A 275 -15.58 -6.89 6.54
CA PHE A 275 -14.23 -7.14 7.01
C PHE A 275 -13.36 -7.51 5.83
N ASN A 276 -12.35 -6.69 5.57
CA ASN A 276 -11.51 -6.77 4.37
C ASN A 276 -10.10 -7.21 4.73
N PHE A 277 -9.54 -8.04 3.86
CA PHE A 277 -8.14 -8.44 3.86
C PHE A 277 -7.51 -8.13 2.50
N THR A 278 -6.29 -7.62 2.53
CA THR A 278 -5.49 -7.37 1.34
C THR A 278 -4.16 -8.08 1.41
N PRO A 279 -3.97 -9.12 0.58
CA PRO A 279 -2.65 -9.62 0.24
C PRO A 279 -1.78 -8.51 -0.40
N GLU A 280 -0.48 -8.51 -0.12
CA GLU A 280 0.44 -7.45 -0.59
C GLU A 280 0.42 -7.28 -2.12
N PHE A 281 0.23 -8.36 -2.88
CA PHE A 281 0.16 -8.33 -4.35
C PHE A 281 -1.12 -7.67 -4.92
N LEU A 282 -2.12 -7.36 -4.09
CA LEU A 282 -3.34 -6.64 -4.47
C LEU A 282 -3.30 -5.14 -4.12
N THR A 283 -2.13 -4.64 -3.71
CA THR A 283 -1.91 -3.22 -3.47
C THR A 283 -1.47 -2.50 -4.76
N PHE A 284 -2.11 -1.38 -5.09
CA PHE A 284 -1.73 -0.61 -6.27
C PHE A 284 -0.71 0.45 -5.89
N ALA A 285 0.56 0.13 -6.14
CA ALA A 285 1.64 1.09 -5.98
C ALA A 285 1.40 2.27 -6.94
N SER A 286 1.30 3.48 -6.40
CA SER A 286 1.26 4.68 -7.22
C SER A 286 2.69 5.01 -7.61
N SER A 287 3.11 4.57 -8.79
CA SER A 287 4.32 5.09 -9.44
C SER A 287 4.04 6.54 -9.86
N VAL A 288 4.03 7.46 -8.91
CA VAL A 288 4.05 8.90 -9.20
C VAL A 288 5.45 9.39 -8.89
N ILE A 289 6.41 8.96 -9.71
CA ILE A 289 7.55 9.82 -9.99
C ILE A 289 7.09 10.66 -11.18
N PRO A 290 6.64 11.92 -10.99
CA PRO A 290 6.55 12.83 -12.11
C PRO A 290 7.95 12.93 -12.73
N LYS A 291 8.02 12.76 -14.06
CA LYS A 291 9.27 12.89 -14.82
C LYS A 291 9.91 14.26 -14.63
#